data_AF-A0A101TQV8-F1
#
_entry.id   AF-A0A101TQV8-F1
#
_cell.length_a   1.000
_cell.length_b   1.000
_cell.length_c   1.000
_cell.angle_alpha   90.00
_cell.angle_beta   90.00
_cell.angle_gamma   90.00
#
_symmetry.space_group_name_H-M   'P 1'
#
loop_
_entity.id
_entity.type
_entity.pdbx_description
1 polymer ?
#
loop_
_entity_poly.entity_id
_entity_poly.type
_entity_poly.pdbx_seq_one_letter_code
_entity_poly.pdbx_strand_id
1 'polypeptide(L)'
;MSHRSSPNRRSVLRGSLAASAALTLPTALGSAPAFALSGRPRAGWGVQTGDVTCDSGLVWVRSDRPARMIVETSATESFRKPRRFHGPLLGAGTDFTGTTRLRGLPSAEQIHYRVLLADPDDPRRTGEPVTGTFRTASARRRDGVRFVWSGDLAGQGWGINPDFGGYRIYNAMAALDPDFFLCSGDNIYADGPISASVALPDGSTWRNITTEEKSKVAETLAEFRGNFRYNLLDDNLKRFNAQVPSIIQWDDHEVTNNWYPGEILADARYTEKNVDVLASRARQAFSEYFPISTLRRPDGRVYRVVNHGPLLDVFVLDMRTYRNANSTDDQATDAQGILGAEQLRWLKRELARSRAVWKVIASDMPLGLVVPDTGDGKPNVEAVAQGDPGAPLGRELQIAELLRFIKHRRITGTVWLTADVHYTSAQHYQPSRAAFTDFEPFWEFVSGPLNAGAFPANTLDNTFGPDRVFIKAPTTANVSPAGGYQFFGEVDIDGDSGELTVRLRESDGTVLFTQVLQPGRVGQ
;
A
#
# COMPACT_ATOMS: atom_id res chain seq x y z
N MET A 1 -50.23 72.30 -46.15
CA MET A 1 -49.21 71.39 -46.74
C MET A 1 -47.93 71.60 -45.94
N SER A 2 -47.69 70.80 -44.90
CA SER A 2 -46.64 69.75 -44.81
C SER A 2 -45.25 70.24 -45.25
N HIS A 3 -44.14 70.07 -44.53
CA HIS A 3 -43.66 69.12 -43.52
C HIS A 3 -42.72 69.84 -42.52
N ARG A 4 -42.75 69.56 -41.20
CA ARG A 4 -41.85 68.66 -40.41
C ARG A 4 -40.36 68.75 -40.81
N SER A 5 -39.36 68.89 -39.93
CA SER A 5 -39.20 68.30 -38.58
C SER A 5 -38.01 68.90 -37.78
N SER A 6 -38.28 69.18 -36.49
CA SER A 6 -37.49 69.06 -35.23
C SER A 6 -35.99 69.47 -35.10
N PRO A 7 -35.65 70.28 -34.08
CA PRO A 7 -34.26 70.58 -33.67
C PRO A 7 -33.76 69.74 -32.48
N ASN A 8 -32.44 69.53 -32.43
CA ASN A 8 -31.71 68.81 -31.39
C ASN A 8 -31.32 69.76 -30.21
N ARG A 9 -31.34 69.24 -28.98
CA ARG A 9 -31.32 70.00 -27.72
C ARG A 9 -29.93 70.46 -27.27
N ARG A 10 -29.87 71.70 -26.79
CA ARG A 10 -28.80 72.35 -26.03
C ARG A 10 -29.03 72.17 -24.51
N SER A 11 -27.91 72.17 -23.79
CA SER A 11 -27.64 72.77 -22.46
C SER A 11 -28.22 72.19 -21.16
N VAL A 12 -27.30 71.67 -20.33
CA VAL A 12 -26.87 72.13 -18.97
C VAL A 12 -27.97 72.61 -18.00
N LEU A 13 -28.01 72.03 -16.78
CA LEU A 13 -27.91 72.75 -15.49
C LEU A 13 -28.14 71.85 -14.26
N ARG A 14 -27.21 72.01 -13.30
CA ARG A 14 -27.36 72.11 -11.83
C ARG A 14 -28.03 71.01 -11.02
N GLY A 15 -27.38 70.73 -9.89
CA GLY A 15 -27.76 69.72 -8.93
C GLY A 15 -29.00 70.06 -8.13
N SER A 16 -29.54 69.01 -7.53
CA SER A 16 -30.54 69.06 -6.48
C SER A 16 -30.29 67.85 -5.58
N LEU A 17 -30.02 68.14 -4.32
CA LEU A 17 -30.05 67.19 -3.22
C LEU A 17 -31.44 66.54 -3.16
N ALA A 18 -31.50 65.22 -3.28
CA ALA A 18 -32.67 64.44 -2.89
C ALA A 18 -32.19 63.11 -2.28
N ALA A 19 -32.54 62.93 -1.01
CA ALA A 19 -32.33 61.72 -0.24
C ALA A 19 -32.86 60.50 -0.98
N SER A 20 -32.02 59.47 -1.13
CA SER A 20 -32.45 58.12 -1.48
C SER A 20 -31.95 57.20 -0.39
N ALA A 21 -32.92 56.60 0.31
CA ALA A 21 -32.71 55.66 1.40
C ALA A 21 -31.78 54.52 0.96
N ALA A 22 -30.74 54.29 1.75
CA ALA A 22 -29.92 53.09 1.64
C ALA A 22 -30.78 51.88 2.04
N LEU A 23 -31.20 51.09 1.06
CA LEU A 23 -31.56 49.69 1.28
C LEU A 23 -30.26 48.92 1.51
N THR A 24 -29.81 48.85 2.76
CA THR A 24 -28.83 47.86 3.18
C THR A 24 -29.49 46.49 3.11
N LEU A 25 -29.37 45.81 1.98
CA LEU A 25 -29.55 44.36 1.90
C LEU A 25 -28.52 43.73 2.84
N PRO A 26 -28.93 42.94 3.85
CA PRO A 26 -27.99 42.07 4.52
C PRO A 26 -27.54 41.06 3.46
N THR A 27 -26.26 41.10 3.10
CA THR A 27 -25.58 39.94 2.52
C THR A 27 -25.50 38.88 3.61
N ALA A 28 -26.62 38.23 3.89
CA ALA A 28 -26.62 36.91 4.48
C ALA A 28 -25.94 36.00 3.48
N LEU A 29 -24.62 35.83 3.63
CA LEU A 29 -23.91 34.65 3.16
C LEU A 29 -24.58 33.46 3.85
N GLY A 30 -25.63 32.96 3.20
CA GLY A 30 -26.43 31.87 3.70
C GLY A 30 -25.53 30.64 3.81
N SER A 31 -25.15 30.30 5.03
CA SER A 31 -24.94 28.91 5.39
C SER A 31 -26.16 28.14 4.91
N ALA A 32 -25.98 27.24 3.95
CA ALA A 32 -27.04 26.37 3.46
C ALA A 32 -27.78 25.77 4.67
N PRO A 33 -29.12 25.74 4.69
CA PRO A 33 -29.85 25.24 5.84
C PRO A 33 -29.38 23.83 6.15
N ALA A 34 -29.07 23.52 7.42
CA ALA A 34 -28.57 22.22 7.84
C ALA A 34 -29.48 21.03 7.41
N PHE A 35 -30.75 21.31 7.14
CA PHE A 35 -31.70 20.36 6.55
C PHE A 35 -31.39 19.97 5.09
N ALA A 36 -30.75 20.81 4.28
CA ALA A 36 -30.37 20.51 2.89
C ALA A 36 -29.14 19.58 2.78
N LEU A 37 -28.38 19.42 3.87
CA LEU A 37 -27.29 18.44 4.00
C LEU A 37 -27.76 17.11 4.59
N SER A 38 -28.96 17.07 5.18
CA SER A 38 -29.50 15.83 5.75
C SER A 38 -29.67 14.78 4.64
N GLY A 39 -29.18 13.58 4.91
CA GLY A 39 -29.32 12.46 3.98
C GLY A 39 -28.23 12.32 2.89
N ARG A 40 -27.38 13.32 2.61
CA ARG A 40 -26.35 13.17 1.56
C ARG A 40 -25.29 12.12 1.98
N PRO A 41 -24.89 11.18 1.10
CA PRO A 41 -23.79 10.27 1.37
C PRO A 41 -22.46 10.99 1.62
N ARG A 42 -21.59 10.42 2.46
CA ARG A 42 -20.28 10.99 2.82
C ARG A 42 -19.17 9.95 2.67
N ALA A 43 -17.99 10.40 2.24
CA ALA A 43 -16.78 9.58 2.13
C ALA A 43 -15.75 9.95 3.20
N GLY A 44 -16.08 9.74 4.48
CA GLY A 44 -15.23 10.12 5.61
C GLY A 44 -13.89 9.36 5.71
N TRP A 45 -13.80 8.19 5.08
CA TRP A 45 -12.59 7.35 5.04
C TRP A 45 -11.63 7.73 3.91
N GLY A 46 -11.93 8.81 3.18
CA GLY A 46 -11.09 9.29 2.08
C GLY A 46 -11.25 8.48 0.79
N VAL A 47 -10.26 8.66 -0.07
CA VAL A 47 -10.14 8.03 -1.39
C VAL A 47 -8.73 7.46 -1.52
N GLN A 48 -8.57 6.48 -2.39
CA GLN A 48 -7.25 5.95 -2.71
C GLN A 48 -7.19 5.49 -4.16
N THR A 49 -5.97 5.38 -4.68
CA THR A 49 -5.72 4.85 -6.03
C THR A 49 -4.72 3.70 -5.99
N GLY A 50 -4.79 2.82 -6.99
CA GLY A 50 -3.86 1.69 -7.08
C GLY A 50 -3.88 1.04 -8.45
N ASP A 51 -2.92 0.14 -8.67
CA ASP A 51 -2.64 -0.51 -9.96
C ASP A 51 -2.68 0.51 -11.13
N VAL A 52 -2.06 1.68 -10.94
CA VAL A 52 -1.97 2.73 -11.96
C VAL A 52 -0.94 2.32 -13.02
N THR A 53 -1.35 2.40 -14.28
CA THR A 53 -0.52 2.11 -15.47
C THR A 53 -0.30 3.39 -16.28
N CYS A 54 0.27 3.26 -17.48
CA CYS A 54 0.44 4.39 -18.39
C CYS A 54 -0.87 4.95 -18.95
N ASP A 55 -1.97 4.22 -18.85
CA ASP A 55 -3.25 4.56 -19.49
C ASP A 55 -4.48 4.23 -18.62
N SER A 56 -4.30 3.71 -17.42
CA SER A 56 -5.38 3.21 -16.59
C SER A 56 -5.03 3.31 -15.11
N GLY A 57 -6.02 3.15 -14.26
CA GLY A 57 -5.85 3.11 -12.81
C GLY A 57 -7.13 2.75 -12.11
N LEU A 58 -7.05 2.39 -10.84
CA LEU A 58 -8.21 2.12 -10.00
C LEU A 58 -8.40 3.27 -9.02
N VAL A 59 -9.65 3.69 -8.83
CA VAL A 59 -10.03 4.66 -7.79
C VAL A 59 -11.00 3.97 -6.84
N TRP A 60 -10.71 4.03 -5.55
CA TRP A 60 -11.51 3.47 -4.48
C TRP A 60 -12.10 4.55 -3.58
N VAL A 61 -13.26 4.26 -3.01
CA VAL A 61 -13.90 5.06 -1.96
C VAL A 61 -14.74 4.16 -1.04
N ARG A 62 -15.00 4.62 0.18
CA ARG A 62 -16.06 4.09 1.06
C ARG A 62 -17.10 5.16 1.39
N SER A 63 -18.37 4.81 1.29
CA SER A 63 -19.51 5.66 1.68
C SER A 63 -19.98 5.32 3.10
N ASP A 64 -20.62 6.27 3.78
CA ASP A 64 -21.29 6.06 5.08
C ASP A 64 -22.66 5.36 4.95
N ARG A 65 -23.20 5.26 3.73
CA ARG A 65 -24.54 4.74 3.41
C ARG A 65 -24.62 4.25 1.95
N PRO A 66 -25.74 3.65 1.51
CA PRO A 66 -25.91 3.31 0.09
C PRO A 66 -25.70 4.51 -0.82
N ALA A 67 -24.87 4.36 -1.85
CA ALA A 67 -24.52 5.45 -2.75
C ALA A 67 -24.11 4.97 -4.14
N ARG A 68 -24.43 5.73 -5.18
CA ARG A 68 -23.86 5.55 -6.52
C ARG A 68 -22.52 6.28 -6.57
N MET A 69 -21.43 5.54 -6.81
CA MET A 69 -20.10 6.11 -7.02
C MET A 69 -20.01 6.74 -8.41
N ILE A 70 -19.47 7.95 -8.48
CA ILE A 70 -19.12 8.64 -9.72
C ILE A 70 -17.69 9.17 -9.56
N VAL A 71 -16.82 8.86 -10.51
CA VAL A 71 -15.45 9.39 -10.53
C VAL A 71 -15.34 10.38 -11.67
N GLU A 72 -14.73 11.52 -11.39
CA GLU A 72 -14.37 12.50 -12.41
C GLU A 72 -12.87 12.73 -12.41
N THR A 73 -12.26 12.76 -13.59
CA THR A 73 -10.85 13.12 -13.76
C THR A 73 -10.68 14.39 -14.56
N SER A 74 -9.60 15.12 -14.33
CA SER A 74 -9.25 16.34 -15.05
C SER A 74 -7.74 16.56 -15.05
N ALA A 75 -7.26 17.32 -16.03
CA ALA A 75 -5.87 17.76 -16.08
C ALA A 75 -5.55 18.88 -15.07
N THR A 76 -6.58 19.47 -14.43
CA THR A 76 -6.41 20.54 -13.44
C THR A 76 -7.42 20.39 -12.31
N GLU A 77 -7.10 20.94 -11.15
CA GLU A 77 -7.99 20.99 -9.98
C GLU A 77 -9.31 21.76 -10.19
N SER A 78 -9.45 22.51 -11.30
CA SER A 78 -10.66 23.27 -11.58
C SER A 78 -11.85 22.42 -12.05
N PHE A 79 -11.60 21.19 -12.53
CA PHE A 79 -12.60 20.29 -13.12
C PHE A 79 -13.54 20.99 -14.14
N ARG A 80 -13.04 21.94 -14.94
CA ARG A 80 -13.86 22.66 -15.95
C ARG A 80 -14.36 21.76 -17.08
N LYS A 81 -13.57 20.75 -17.46
CA LYS A 81 -13.89 19.74 -18.48
C LYS A 81 -13.57 18.35 -17.95
N PRO A 82 -14.31 17.87 -16.94
CA PRO A 82 -14.01 16.60 -16.31
C PRO A 82 -14.42 15.45 -17.23
N ARG A 83 -13.63 14.39 -17.25
CA ARG A 83 -14.07 13.10 -17.80
C ARG A 83 -14.74 12.31 -16.69
N ARG A 84 -15.98 11.90 -16.92
CA ARG A 84 -16.79 11.19 -15.94
C ARG A 84 -16.77 9.67 -16.18
N PHE A 85 -16.68 8.92 -15.10
CA PHE A 85 -16.76 7.47 -15.03
C PHE A 85 -17.85 7.09 -14.02
N HIS A 86 -18.77 6.22 -14.42
CA HIS A 86 -19.81 5.71 -13.53
C HIS A 86 -19.31 4.46 -12.82
N GLY A 87 -19.28 4.52 -11.49
CA GLY A 87 -18.85 3.44 -10.62
C GLY A 87 -19.99 2.54 -10.14
N PRO A 88 -19.67 1.58 -9.26
CA PRO A 88 -20.66 0.64 -8.72
C PRO A 88 -21.68 1.32 -7.79
N LEU A 89 -22.72 0.57 -7.45
CA LEU A 89 -23.59 0.89 -6.32
C LEU A 89 -22.89 0.39 -5.06
N LEU A 90 -22.65 1.30 -4.13
CA LEU A 90 -22.05 1.01 -2.83
C LEU A 90 -23.17 0.58 -1.87
N GLY A 91 -22.97 -0.51 -1.15
CA GLY A 91 -23.98 -1.05 -0.23
C GLY A 91 -23.36 -1.93 0.85
N ALA A 92 -24.19 -2.38 1.79
CA ALA A 92 -23.74 -3.16 2.94
C ALA A 92 -22.99 -4.46 2.57
N GLY A 93 -23.28 -5.05 1.40
CA GLY A 93 -22.62 -6.25 0.89
C GLY A 93 -21.11 -6.10 0.72
N THR A 94 -20.62 -4.89 0.41
CA THR A 94 -19.19 -4.56 0.26
C THR A 94 -18.71 -3.60 1.35
N ASP A 95 -19.44 -3.51 2.47
CA ASP A 95 -19.20 -2.51 3.51
C ASP A 95 -19.14 -1.08 2.96
N PHE A 96 -20.02 -0.80 2.00
CA PHE A 96 -20.14 0.49 1.32
C PHE A 96 -18.85 0.96 0.61
N THR A 97 -17.92 0.04 0.36
CA THR A 97 -16.73 0.28 -0.45
C THR A 97 -17.04 0.07 -1.92
N GLY A 98 -16.30 0.76 -2.79
CA GLY A 98 -16.33 0.51 -4.22
C GLY A 98 -15.07 0.97 -4.92
N THR A 99 -14.77 0.29 -6.02
CA THR A 99 -13.62 0.59 -6.88
C THR A 99 -14.09 0.78 -8.31
N THR A 100 -13.65 1.85 -8.96
CA THR A 100 -13.92 2.14 -10.37
C THR A 100 -12.62 2.08 -11.15
N ARG A 101 -12.62 1.36 -12.28
CA ARG A 101 -11.49 1.34 -13.21
C ARG A 101 -11.56 2.50 -14.20
N LEU A 102 -10.53 3.30 -14.19
CA LEU A 102 -10.28 4.36 -15.17
C LEU A 102 -9.49 3.79 -16.34
N ARG A 103 -9.78 4.23 -17.57
CA ARG A 103 -9.12 3.76 -18.81
C ARG A 103 -8.91 4.90 -19.79
N GLY A 104 -7.90 4.81 -20.64
CA GLY A 104 -7.58 5.85 -21.61
C GLY A 104 -7.17 7.16 -20.93
N LEU A 105 -6.44 7.05 -19.82
CA LEU A 105 -5.75 8.18 -19.20
C LEU A 105 -4.53 8.54 -20.07
N PRO A 106 -4.11 9.81 -20.10
CA PRO A 106 -2.85 10.16 -20.75
C PRO A 106 -1.68 9.64 -19.91
N SER A 107 -0.58 9.25 -20.58
CA SER A 107 0.64 8.73 -19.94
C SER A 107 1.54 9.86 -19.47
N ALA A 108 2.26 9.64 -18.36
CA ALA A 108 3.19 10.60 -17.77
C ALA A 108 2.53 11.94 -17.37
N GLU A 109 1.26 11.90 -16.96
CA GLU A 109 0.50 13.10 -16.61
C GLU A 109 0.03 13.07 -15.16
N GLN A 110 0.01 14.25 -14.54
CA GLN A 110 -0.68 14.46 -13.27
C GLN A 110 -2.19 14.47 -13.50
N ILE A 111 -2.89 13.50 -12.93
CA ILE A 111 -4.34 13.39 -12.98
C ILE A 111 -4.92 13.94 -11.69
N HIS A 112 -5.76 14.96 -11.79
CA HIS A 112 -6.66 15.34 -10.70
C HIS A 112 -7.92 14.50 -10.80
N TYR A 113 -8.38 13.94 -9.67
CA TYR A 113 -9.64 13.21 -9.63
C TYR A 113 -10.51 13.65 -8.45
N ARG A 114 -11.81 13.43 -8.58
CA ARG A 114 -12.76 13.56 -7.49
C ARG A 114 -13.78 12.45 -7.52
N VAL A 115 -14.21 12.02 -6.35
CA VAL A 115 -15.27 11.04 -6.18
C VAL A 115 -16.49 11.72 -5.61
N LEU A 116 -17.61 11.56 -6.32
CA LEU A 116 -18.93 12.01 -5.92
C LEU A 116 -19.76 10.78 -5.53
N LEU A 117 -20.50 10.92 -4.42
CA LEU A 117 -21.40 9.89 -3.93
C LEU A 117 -22.83 10.41 -4.01
N ALA A 118 -23.59 9.89 -4.98
CA ALA A 118 -24.99 10.26 -5.15
C ALA A 118 -25.91 9.29 -4.39
N ASP A 119 -26.94 9.81 -3.73
CA ASP A 119 -28.03 8.97 -3.22
C ASP A 119 -28.64 8.17 -4.41
N PRO A 120 -28.80 6.84 -4.28
CA PRO A 120 -29.28 6.01 -5.38
C PRO A 120 -30.74 6.29 -5.76
N ASP A 121 -31.54 6.84 -4.85
CA ASP A 121 -32.97 7.12 -5.04
C ASP A 121 -33.22 8.59 -5.41
N ASP A 122 -32.30 9.51 -5.06
CA ASP A 122 -32.36 10.92 -5.48
C ASP A 122 -30.96 11.48 -5.81
N PRO A 123 -30.53 11.48 -7.09
CA PRO A 123 -29.23 11.99 -7.50
C PRO A 123 -28.96 13.46 -7.14
N ARG A 124 -30.00 14.26 -6.83
CA ARG A 124 -29.83 15.64 -6.37
C ARG A 124 -29.23 15.70 -4.96
N ARG A 125 -29.32 14.62 -4.18
CA ARG A 125 -28.68 14.44 -2.88
C ARG A 125 -27.27 13.84 -3.05
N THR A 126 -26.46 14.47 -3.89
CA THR A 126 -25.03 14.13 -4.02
C THR A 126 -24.23 14.78 -2.90
N GLY A 127 -23.35 13.98 -2.27
CA GLY A 127 -22.43 14.43 -1.23
C GLY A 127 -21.32 15.35 -1.73
N GLU A 128 -20.57 15.92 -0.79
CA GLU A 128 -19.39 16.72 -1.13
C GLU A 128 -18.33 15.84 -1.83
N PRO A 129 -17.69 16.33 -2.90
CA PRO A 129 -16.65 15.59 -3.59
C PRO A 129 -15.43 15.42 -2.69
N VAL A 130 -14.88 14.21 -2.66
CA VAL A 130 -13.53 13.97 -2.10
C VAL A 130 -12.54 13.96 -3.25
N THR A 131 -11.48 14.75 -3.14
CA THR A 131 -10.51 14.98 -4.20
C THR A 131 -9.21 14.24 -3.92
N GLY A 132 -8.46 13.99 -4.99
CA GLY A 132 -7.12 13.46 -4.93
C GLY A 132 -6.38 13.69 -6.24
N THR A 133 -5.14 13.23 -6.28
CA THR A 133 -4.30 13.26 -7.47
C THR A 133 -3.51 11.97 -7.61
N PHE A 134 -3.02 11.68 -8.81
CA PHE A 134 -1.98 10.68 -9.03
C PHE A 134 -1.26 10.93 -10.35
N ARG A 135 -0.06 10.35 -10.50
CA ARG A 135 0.66 10.36 -11.78
C ARG A 135 0.48 9.04 -12.51
N THR A 136 0.15 9.07 -13.79
CA THR A 136 0.17 7.86 -14.62
C THR A 136 1.60 7.48 -14.94
N ALA A 137 1.88 6.17 -15.04
CA ALA A 137 3.21 5.69 -15.41
C ALA A 137 3.63 6.25 -16.79
N SER A 138 4.93 6.49 -16.97
CA SER A 138 5.43 6.92 -18.27
C SER A 138 5.62 5.76 -19.24
N ALA A 139 5.16 5.92 -20.48
CA ALA A 139 5.53 5.03 -21.58
C ALA A 139 6.94 5.31 -22.13
N ARG A 140 7.63 6.34 -21.63
CA ARG A 140 8.95 6.78 -22.07
C ARG A 140 9.97 6.53 -20.98
N ARG A 141 11.12 6.00 -21.39
CA ARG A 141 12.23 5.72 -20.48
C ARG A 141 12.76 6.99 -19.79
N ARG A 142 12.81 8.12 -20.50
CA ARG A 142 13.49 9.35 -20.02
C ARG A 142 12.84 10.01 -18.82
N ASP A 143 11.59 9.66 -18.49
CA ASP A 143 10.87 10.33 -17.40
C ASP A 143 11.25 9.79 -16.02
N GLY A 144 12.05 8.71 -15.96
CA GLY A 144 12.45 8.07 -14.71
C GLY A 144 11.30 7.36 -13.99
N VAL A 145 11.58 6.76 -12.84
CA VAL A 145 10.57 6.25 -11.90
C VAL A 145 11.06 6.46 -10.48
N ARG A 146 10.24 7.01 -9.60
CA ARG A 146 10.50 7.08 -8.16
C ARG A 146 9.38 6.42 -7.39
N PHE A 147 9.70 5.55 -6.44
CA PHE A 147 8.71 4.98 -5.54
C PHE A 147 9.27 4.76 -4.15
N VAL A 148 8.37 4.58 -3.19
CA VAL A 148 8.71 4.23 -1.81
C VAL A 148 8.11 2.88 -1.45
N TRP A 149 8.71 2.15 -0.51
CA TRP A 149 8.18 0.86 -0.04
C TRP A 149 8.34 0.69 1.47
N SER A 150 7.43 -0.07 2.09
CA SER A 150 7.48 -0.47 3.50
C SER A 150 6.39 -1.52 3.80
N GLY A 151 6.32 -2.02 5.03
CA GLY A 151 5.19 -2.77 5.59
C GLY A 151 4.92 -2.41 7.06
N ASP A 152 4.09 -3.21 7.72
CA ASP A 152 3.94 -3.25 9.18
C ASP A 152 3.26 -2.01 9.79
N LEU A 153 1.97 -1.86 9.52
CA LEU A 153 1.16 -0.73 9.96
C LEU A 153 0.24 -1.08 11.14
N ALA A 154 0.46 -0.41 12.27
CA ALA A 154 -0.42 -0.43 13.45
C ALA A 154 -0.43 -1.77 14.22
N GLY A 155 0.76 -2.36 14.39
CA GLY A 155 0.98 -3.64 15.05
C GLY A 155 1.48 -3.55 16.49
N GLN A 156 1.46 -4.69 17.18
CA GLN A 156 2.02 -4.91 18.54
C GLN A 156 1.58 -3.87 19.60
N GLY A 157 0.36 -3.33 19.44
CA GLY A 157 -0.25 -2.38 20.37
C GLY A 157 -0.02 -0.90 20.02
N TRP A 158 0.69 -0.60 18.94
CA TRP A 158 1.01 0.77 18.51
C TRP A 158 0.08 1.24 17.39
N GLY A 159 -1.13 1.64 17.75
CA GLY A 159 -2.11 2.23 16.84
C GLY A 159 -1.93 3.72 16.60
N ILE A 160 -3.01 4.38 16.19
CA ILE A 160 -3.04 5.83 15.93
C ILE A 160 -2.95 6.58 17.26
N ASN A 161 -1.88 7.36 17.46
CA ASN A 161 -1.74 8.25 18.60
C ASN A 161 -1.80 9.72 18.17
N PRO A 162 -2.92 10.43 18.43
CA PRO A 162 -3.07 11.84 18.08
C PRO A 162 -2.04 12.77 18.75
N ASP A 163 -1.62 12.46 19.98
CA ASP A 163 -0.63 13.26 20.73
C ASP A 163 0.76 13.16 20.08
N PHE A 164 1.02 12.08 19.35
CA PHE A 164 2.24 11.86 18.56
C PHE A 164 2.12 12.35 17.11
N GLY A 165 0.95 12.87 16.71
CA GLY A 165 0.66 13.31 15.35
C GLY A 165 0.19 12.21 14.39
N GLY A 166 -0.24 11.06 14.91
CA GLY A 166 -0.70 9.92 14.11
C GLY A 166 0.43 9.22 13.35
N TYR A 167 0.13 8.70 12.16
CA TYR A 167 1.10 8.01 11.30
C TYR A 167 2.02 8.99 10.53
N ARG A 168 2.90 9.68 11.26
CA ARG A 168 3.76 10.75 10.72
C ARG A 168 4.65 10.32 9.53
N ILE A 169 4.99 9.04 9.43
CA ILE A 169 5.87 8.49 8.38
C ILE A 169 5.31 8.75 6.97
N TYR A 170 3.99 8.77 6.81
CA TYR A 170 3.34 9.08 5.53
C TYR A 170 3.61 10.50 5.06
N ASN A 171 3.86 11.47 5.96
CA ASN A 171 4.25 12.82 5.54
C ASN A 171 5.67 12.83 4.97
N ALA A 172 6.60 12.06 5.55
CA ALA A 172 7.97 11.96 5.05
C ALA A 172 8.01 11.24 3.69
N MET A 173 7.22 10.17 3.52
CA MET A 173 7.07 9.49 2.24
C MET A 173 6.45 10.39 1.17
N ALA A 174 5.37 11.12 1.49
CA ALA A 174 4.73 12.05 0.55
C ALA A 174 5.67 13.16 0.09
N ALA A 175 6.55 13.66 0.98
CA ALA A 175 7.49 14.73 0.67
C ALA A 175 8.52 14.36 -0.42
N LEU A 176 8.70 13.08 -0.72
CA LEU A 176 9.58 12.61 -1.80
C LEU A 176 8.92 12.65 -3.20
N ASP A 177 7.62 12.98 -3.26
CA ASP A 177 6.79 12.96 -4.47
C ASP A 177 6.89 11.64 -5.27
N PRO A 178 6.63 10.48 -4.64
CA PRO A 178 6.75 9.18 -5.31
C PRO A 178 5.64 8.97 -6.34
N ASP A 179 5.95 8.27 -7.44
CA ASP A 179 5.00 7.83 -8.44
C ASP A 179 4.02 6.79 -7.87
N PHE A 180 4.47 5.99 -6.92
CA PHE A 180 3.64 5.06 -6.16
C PHE A 180 4.29 4.63 -4.83
N PHE A 181 3.49 3.98 -3.99
CA PHE A 181 3.91 3.28 -2.77
C PHE A 181 3.74 1.77 -2.94
N LEU A 182 4.76 0.99 -2.63
CA LEU A 182 4.68 -0.46 -2.52
C LEU A 182 4.50 -0.84 -1.03
N CYS A 183 3.33 -1.37 -0.67
CA CYS A 183 3.10 -1.93 0.66
C CYS A 183 3.35 -3.44 0.62
N SER A 184 4.37 -3.91 1.33
CA SER A 184 4.86 -5.29 1.27
C SER A 184 4.12 -6.28 2.15
N GLY A 185 3.15 -5.86 2.97
CA GLY A 185 2.51 -6.72 3.94
C GLY A 185 2.00 -5.94 5.14
N ASP A 186 1.28 -6.60 6.03
CA ASP A 186 0.87 -6.07 7.32
C ASP A 186 0.19 -4.70 7.24
N ASN A 187 -0.72 -4.57 6.27
CA ASN A 187 -1.55 -3.39 6.10
C ASN A 187 -2.48 -3.16 7.30
N ILE A 188 -2.75 -4.23 8.06
CA ILE A 188 -3.46 -4.26 9.34
C ILE A 188 -2.85 -5.35 10.22
N TYR A 189 -3.13 -5.27 11.52
CA TYR A 189 -2.97 -6.38 12.47
C TYR A 189 -4.34 -6.85 12.95
N ALA A 190 -4.92 -7.84 12.28
CA ALA A 190 -6.23 -8.41 12.59
C ALA A 190 -6.25 -9.20 13.92
N ASP A 191 -5.09 -9.65 14.34
CA ASP A 191 -4.79 -10.50 15.49
C ASP A 191 -4.05 -9.77 16.62
N GLY A 192 -3.79 -8.47 16.42
CA GLY A 192 -3.14 -7.58 17.39
C GLY A 192 -4.11 -6.57 18.01
N PRO A 193 -4.76 -6.91 19.15
CA PRO A 193 -5.60 -5.96 19.88
C PRO A 193 -4.81 -4.72 20.31
N ILE A 194 -5.46 -3.56 20.24
CA ILE A 194 -4.87 -2.28 20.61
C ILE A 194 -5.51 -1.78 21.91
N SER A 195 -4.70 -1.67 22.96
CA SER A 195 -5.11 -1.06 24.23
C SER A 195 -5.16 0.46 24.13
N ALA A 196 -6.09 1.11 24.84
CA ALA A 196 -6.26 2.56 24.80
C ALA A 196 -5.01 3.35 25.26
N SER A 197 -4.21 2.77 26.17
CA SER A 197 -2.99 3.38 26.65
C SER A 197 -1.89 2.36 26.92
N VAL A 198 -0.66 2.72 26.59
CA VAL A 198 0.55 1.93 26.88
C VAL A 198 1.58 2.84 27.56
N ALA A 199 2.13 2.39 28.69
CA ALA A 199 3.20 3.12 29.38
C ALA A 199 4.52 3.00 28.60
N LEU A 200 5.24 4.10 28.45
CA LEU A 200 6.52 4.14 27.74
C LEU A 200 7.71 4.13 28.71
N PRO A 201 8.89 3.64 28.28
CA PRO A 201 10.07 3.57 29.15
C PRO A 201 10.54 4.91 29.72
N ASP A 202 10.24 6.02 29.04
CA ASP A 202 10.58 7.38 29.47
C ASP A 202 9.59 7.98 30.48
N GLY A 203 8.59 7.20 30.91
CA GLY A 203 7.53 7.61 31.83
C GLY A 203 6.34 8.30 31.17
N SER A 204 6.40 8.56 29.86
CA SER A 204 5.26 9.07 29.10
C SER A 204 4.25 7.95 28.78
N THR A 205 3.15 8.28 28.10
CA THR A 205 2.09 7.32 27.76
C THR A 205 1.72 7.46 26.29
N TRP A 206 1.73 6.34 25.58
CA TRP A 206 1.15 6.25 24.25
C TRP A 206 -0.36 6.11 24.35
N ARG A 207 -1.13 6.95 23.65
CA ARG A 207 -2.60 6.97 23.70
C ARG A 207 -3.19 6.61 22.34
N ASN A 208 -3.71 5.40 22.23
CA ASN A 208 -4.32 4.93 21.00
C ASN A 208 -5.74 5.45 20.84
N ILE A 209 -6.12 5.80 19.62
CA ILE A 209 -7.52 5.66 19.20
C ILE A 209 -7.86 4.17 19.25
N THR A 210 -9.04 3.83 19.76
CA THR A 210 -9.56 2.45 19.82
C THR A 210 -10.92 2.36 19.13
N THR A 211 -11.18 1.21 18.50
CA THR A 211 -12.52 0.81 18.02
C THR A 211 -12.87 -0.55 18.60
N GLU A 212 -14.14 -0.93 18.58
CA GLU A 212 -14.60 -2.23 19.08
C GLU A 212 -13.86 -3.37 18.37
N GLU A 213 -13.74 -3.30 17.04
CA GLU A 213 -13.10 -4.32 16.22
C GLU A 213 -11.57 -4.40 16.40
N LYS A 214 -10.96 -3.39 17.02
CA LYS A 214 -9.53 -3.38 17.40
C LYS A 214 -9.29 -3.78 18.85
N SER A 215 -10.34 -4.03 19.63
CA SER A 215 -10.22 -4.40 21.04
C SER A 215 -9.97 -5.90 21.26
N LYS A 216 -10.10 -6.72 20.22
CA LYS A 216 -9.85 -8.16 20.23
C LYS A 216 -9.33 -8.65 18.87
N VAL A 217 -9.03 -9.94 18.77
CA VAL A 217 -8.70 -10.61 17.50
C VAL A 217 -9.93 -10.64 16.57
N ALA A 218 -9.71 -10.54 15.27
CA ALA A 218 -10.75 -10.59 14.26
C ALA A 218 -11.09 -12.04 13.90
N GLU A 219 -12.39 -12.35 13.90
CA GLU A 219 -12.92 -13.66 13.55
C GLU A 219 -14.00 -13.55 12.48
N THR A 220 -14.84 -12.52 12.59
CA THR A 220 -15.94 -12.24 11.68
C THR A 220 -15.52 -11.28 10.57
N LEU A 221 -16.23 -11.31 9.44
CA LEU A 221 -16.01 -10.37 8.35
C LEU A 221 -16.16 -8.89 8.80
N ALA A 222 -17.07 -8.60 9.74
CA ALA A 222 -17.25 -7.26 10.27
C ALA A 222 -16.01 -6.76 11.04
N GLU A 223 -15.37 -7.66 11.80
CA GLU A 223 -14.15 -7.37 12.55
C GLU A 223 -12.94 -7.18 11.61
N PHE A 224 -12.78 -8.04 10.60
CA PHE A 224 -11.76 -7.84 9.56
C PHE A 224 -11.94 -6.49 8.84
N ARG A 225 -13.16 -6.16 8.41
CA ARG A 225 -13.46 -4.84 7.82
C ARG A 225 -13.15 -3.70 8.80
N GLY A 226 -13.45 -3.86 10.09
CA GLY A 226 -13.15 -2.88 11.13
C GLY A 226 -11.66 -2.59 11.27
N ASN A 227 -10.81 -3.62 11.12
CA ASN A 227 -9.37 -3.46 11.13
C ASN A 227 -8.87 -2.59 9.97
N PHE A 228 -9.40 -2.75 8.76
CA PHE A 228 -9.08 -1.85 7.64
C PHE A 228 -9.65 -0.43 7.81
N ARG A 229 -10.88 -0.30 8.34
CA ARG A 229 -11.47 1.02 8.64
C ARG A 229 -10.65 1.80 9.66
N TYR A 230 -10.09 1.12 10.65
CA TYR A 230 -9.32 1.72 11.73
C TYR A 230 -8.16 2.57 11.20
N ASN A 231 -7.36 2.04 10.28
CA ASN A 231 -6.22 2.77 9.74
C ASN A 231 -6.65 4.04 8.97
N LEU A 232 -7.82 4.03 8.35
CA LEU A 232 -8.39 5.19 7.65
C LEU A 232 -8.98 6.26 8.60
N LEU A 233 -8.85 6.10 9.92
CA LEU A 233 -9.10 7.18 10.87
C LEU A 233 -7.94 8.17 10.91
N ASP A 234 -6.72 7.76 10.54
CA ASP A 234 -5.54 8.61 10.52
C ASP A 234 -5.55 9.61 9.35
N ASP A 235 -5.34 10.88 9.65
CA ASP A 235 -5.37 11.94 8.65
C ASP A 235 -4.12 11.96 7.74
N ASN A 236 -2.96 11.49 8.22
CA ASN A 236 -1.76 11.42 7.38
C ASN A 236 -1.92 10.34 6.32
N LEU A 237 -2.40 9.16 6.70
CA LEU A 237 -2.69 8.07 5.76
C LEU A 237 -3.76 8.47 4.74
N LYS A 238 -4.86 9.10 5.16
CA LYS A 238 -5.90 9.57 4.21
C LYS A 238 -5.34 10.57 3.19
N ARG A 239 -4.48 11.52 3.61
CA ARG A 239 -3.85 12.47 2.70
C ARG A 239 -2.89 11.79 1.73
N PHE A 240 -2.07 10.87 2.24
CA PHE A 240 -1.15 10.08 1.43
C PHE A 240 -1.87 9.26 0.37
N ASN A 241 -2.89 8.49 0.77
CA ASN A 241 -3.71 7.68 -0.13
C ASN A 241 -4.41 8.49 -1.22
N ALA A 242 -4.79 9.73 -0.92
CA ALA A 242 -5.42 10.62 -1.90
C ALA A 242 -4.44 11.13 -2.97
N GLN A 243 -3.13 10.98 -2.79
CA GLN A 243 -2.10 11.58 -3.66
C GLN A 243 -1.16 10.54 -4.28
N VAL A 244 -0.86 9.46 -3.57
CA VAL A 244 0.12 8.45 -3.95
C VAL A 244 -0.62 7.14 -4.26
N PRO A 245 -0.56 6.65 -5.51
CA PRO A 245 -1.06 5.32 -5.84
C PRO A 245 -0.35 4.24 -5.04
N SER A 246 -1.08 3.20 -4.64
CA SER A 246 -0.49 2.06 -3.94
C SER A 246 -0.50 0.80 -4.80
N ILE A 247 0.63 0.08 -4.77
CA ILE A 247 0.74 -1.32 -5.13
C ILE A 247 0.74 -2.09 -3.80
N ILE A 248 -0.37 -2.77 -3.53
CA ILE A 248 -0.57 -3.48 -2.26
C ILE A 248 -0.32 -4.98 -2.43
N GLN A 249 0.44 -5.53 -1.49
CA GLN A 249 0.63 -6.94 -1.16
C GLN A 249 0.02 -7.21 0.23
N TRP A 250 -0.24 -8.47 0.55
CA TRP A 250 -0.64 -8.89 1.90
C TRP A 250 0.42 -9.83 2.48
N ASP A 251 0.38 -10.00 3.80
CA ASP A 251 1.19 -10.94 4.54
C ASP A 251 0.30 -11.68 5.57
N ASP A 252 0.83 -12.06 6.73
CA ASP A 252 0.11 -12.84 7.71
C ASP A 252 -0.91 -12.05 8.50
N HIS A 253 -0.57 -10.85 8.94
CA HIS A 253 -1.38 -10.08 9.90
C HIS A 253 -2.68 -9.52 9.32
N GLU A 254 -2.91 -9.61 7.99
CA GLU A 254 -4.24 -9.49 7.41
C GLU A 254 -5.22 -10.59 7.91
N VAL A 255 -4.70 -11.75 8.31
CA VAL A 255 -5.44 -12.90 8.81
C VAL A 255 -5.12 -13.15 10.28
N THR A 256 -3.90 -13.61 10.57
CA THR A 256 -3.36 -13.91 11.90
C THR A 256 -1.88 -14.24 11.79
N ASN A 257 -1.08 -13.89 12.80
CA ASN A 257 0.37 -14.13 12.86
C ASN A 257 0.74 -15.54 12.39
N ASN A 258 1.74 -15.64 11.52
CA ASN A 258 2.36 -16.86 11.02
C ASN A 258 1.48 -17.84 10.24
N TRP A 259 0.31 -17.43 9.76
CA TRP A 259 -0.67 -18.39 9.27
C TRP A 259 -0.24 -19.15 8.01
N TYR A 260 -0.77 -20.37 7.88
CA TYR A 260 -0.68 -21.19 6.67
C TYR A 260 -2.00 -21.94 6.36
N PRO A 261 -2.23 -22.34 5.10
CA PRO A 261 -3.45 -23.06 4.72
C PRO A 261 -3.66 -24.36 5.53
N GLY A 262 -4.87 -24.56 6.04
CA GLY A 262 -5.25 -25.73 6.84
C GLY A 262 -4.81 -25.71 8.30
N GLU A 263 -4.22 -24.60 8.78
CA GLU A 263 -3.88 -24.44 10.19
C GLU A 263 -5.13 -24.43 11.10
N ILE A 264 -4.99 -25.01 12.29
CA ILE A 264 -5.97 -24.96 13.38
C ILE A 264 -5.34 -24.26 14.58
N LEU A 265 -5.82 -23.06 14.90
CA LEU A 265 -5.23 -22.22 15.94
C LEU A 265 -5.36 -22.83 17.34
N ALA A 266 -4.27 -22.81 18.10
CA ALA A 266 -4.27 -23.11 19.54
C ALA A 266 -4.64 -21.88 20.40
N ASP A 267 -4.50 -20.67 19.86
CA ASP A 267 -4.67 -19.42 20.60
C ASP A 267 -6.08 -19.27 21.19
N ALA A 268 -6.17 -19.24 22.53
CA ALA A 268 -7.42 -19.16 23.29
C ALA A 268 -8.23 -17.87 23.05
N ARG A 269 -7.64 -16.83 22.46
CA ARG A 269 -8.35 -15.59 22.06
C ARG A 269 -9.39 -15.86 20.97
N TYR A 270 -9.20 -16.90 20.17
CA TYR A 270 -10.07 -17.27 19.06
C TYR A 270 -11.11 -18.32 19.47
N THR A 271 -12.35 -18.10 19.05
CA THR A 271 -13.42 -19.12 19.04
C THR A 271 -13.43 -19.87 17.72
N GLU A 272 -13.30 -19.16 16.59
CA GLU A 272 -13.06 -19.77 15.28
C GLU A 272 -11.59 -20.17 15.17
N LYS A 273 -11.32 -21.47 15.09
CA LYS A 273 -9.95 -22.01 15.05
C LYS A 273 -9.46 -22.31 13.65
N ASN A 274 -10.36 -22.45 12.68
CA ASN A 274 -9.98 -22.83 11.33
C ASN A 274 -9.48 -21.60 10.57
N VAL A 275 -8.18 -21.59 10.28
CA VAL A 275 -7.53 -20.47 9.58
C VAL A 275 -8.06 -20.27 8.17
N ASP A 276 -8.49 -21.32 7.45
CA ASP A 276 -9.06 -21.16 6.11
C ASP A 276 -10.35 -20.33 6.14
N VAL A 277 -11.12 -20.42 7.22
CA VAL A 277 -12.33 -19.60 7.43
C VAL A 277 -11.95 -18.15 7.70
N LEU A 278 -10.94 -17.91 8.53
CA LEU A 278 -10.43 -16.57 8.83
C LEU A 278 -9.83 -15.92 7.58
N ALA A 279 -8.96 -16.63 6.86
CA ALA A 279 -8.31 -16.19 5.64
C ALA A 279 -9.32 -15.84 4.53
N SER A 280 -10.40 -16.61 4.40
CA SER A 280 -11.49 -16.30 3.46
C SER A 280 -12.18 -14.97 3.79
N ARG A 281 -12.50 -14.72 5.06
CA ARG A 281 -13.12 -13.47 5.53
C ARG A 281 -12.17 -12.28 5.40
N ALA A 282 -10.91 -12.47 5.80
CA ALA A 282 -9.83 -11.50 5.66
C ALA A 282 -9.63 -11.10 4.19
N ARG A 283 -9.51 -12.08 3.28
CA ARG A 283 -9.36 -11.83 1.84
C ARG A 283 -10.54 -11.09 1.25
N GLN A 284 -11.76 -11.39 1.69
CA GLN A 284 -12.93 -10.59 1.28
C GLN A 284 -12.77 -9.13 1.72
N ALA A 285 -12.47 -8.87 2.99
CA ALA A 285 -12.26 -7.52 3.50
C ALA A 285 -11.09 -6.81 2.78
N PHE A 286 -9.97 -7.50 2.57
CA PHE A 286 -8.82 -7.00 1.82
C PHE A 286 -9.21 -6.57 0.39
N SER A 287 -10.01 -7.39 -0.32
CA SER A 287 -10.51 -7.07 -1.66
C SER A 287 -11.50 -5.88 -1.69
N GLU A 288 -12.19 -5.65 -0.58
CA GLU A 288 -13.11 -4.52 -0.42
C GLU A 288 -12.35 -3.23 -0.14
N TYR A 289 -11.26 -3.30 0.63
CA TYR A 289 -10.52 -2.14 1.13
C TYR A 289 -9.32 -1.72 0.30
N PHE A 290 -8.87 -2.50 -0.69
CA PHE A 290 -7.78 -2.07 -1.56
C PHE A 290 -8.12 -2.09 -3.06
N PRO A 291 -7.66 -1.09 -3.83
CA PRO A 291 -7.84 -1.02 -5.27
C PRO A 291 -6.87 -1.97 -6.01
N ILE A 292 -7.09 -3.28 -5.91
CA ILE A 292 -6.28 -4.31 -6.58
C ILE A 292 -7.07 -4.92 -7.75
N SER A 293 -6.47 -4.93 -8.94
CA SER A 293 -7.15 -5.30 -10.19
C SER A 293 -7.43 -6.79 -10.34
N THR A 294 -6.63 -7.65 -9.70
CA THR A 294 -6.72 -9.12 -9.80
C THR A 294 -7.66 -9.74 -8.79
N LEU A 295 -7.88 -9.12 -7.62
CA LEU A 295 -8.79 -9.64 -6.60
C LEU A 295 -10.26 -9.66 -7.04
N ARG A 296 -10.63 -8.83 -8.02
CA ARG A 296 -12.00 -8.75 -8.56
C ARG A 296 -12.24 -9.65 -9.78
N ARG A 297 -11.26 -10.47 -10.15
CA ARG A 297 -11.37 -11.49 -11.21
C ARG A 297 -11.84 -12.83 -10.62
N PRO A 298 -12.34 -13.77 -11.44
CA PRO A 298 -12.79 -15.07 -10.94
C PRO A 298 -11.69 -15.87 -10.20
N ASP A 299 -10.43 -15.69 -10.57
CA ASP A 299 -9.26 -16.29 -9.92
C ASP A 299 -8.81 -15.52 -8.66
N GLY A 300 -9.16 -14.23 -8.56
CA GLY A 300 -9.15 -13.43 -7.34
C GLY A 300 -7.79 -13.31 -6.62
N ARG A 301 -6.67 -13.19 -7.35
CA ARG A 301 -5.31 -13.34 -6.81
C ARG A 301 -4.67 -12.05 -6.28
N VAL A 302 -3.79 -12.15 -5.29
CA VAL A 302 -2.91 -11.05 -4.83
C VAL A 302 -1.74 -10.89 -5.80
N TYR A 303 -1.04 -12.00 -6.11
CA TYR A 303 0.13 -11.97 -6.98
C TYR A 303 -0.21 -11.52 -8.40
N ARG A 304 0.60 -10.60 -8.93
CA ARG A 304 0.41 -9.96 -10.23
C ARG A 304 1.65 -9.21 -10.69
N VAL A 305 1.68 -8.81 -11.97
CA VAL A 305 2.68 -7.86 -12.47
C VAL A 305 2.01 -6.51 -12.65
N VAL A 306 2.60 -5.46 -12.07
CA VAL A 306 2.26 -4.06 -12.35
C VAL A 306 3.36 -3.49 -13.23
N ASN A 307 3.00 -3.11 -14.46
CA ASN A 307 3.96 -2.60 -15.44
C ASN A 307 4.01 -1.06 -15.33
N HIS A 308 5.20 -0.52 -15.08
CA HIS A 308 5.46 0.91 -14.94
C HIS A 308 6.39 1.36 -16.07
N GLY A 309 5.85 1.32 -17.30
CA GLY A 309 6.59 1.73 -18.48
C GLY A 309 7.71 0.77 -18.89
N PRO A 310 8.69 1.24 -19.67
CA PRO A 310 9.84 0.43 -20.08
C PRO A 310 10.91 0.27 -18.98
N LEU A 311 10.83 1.03 -17.89
CA LEU A 311 11.85 1.02 -16.84
C LEU A 311 11.61 -0.07 -15.80
N LEU A 312 10.36 -0.32 -15.41
CA LEU A 312 10.07 -1.11 -14.22
C LEU A 312 8.85 -2.02 -14.43
N ASP A 313 9.05 -3.30 -14.13
CA ASP A 313 7.96 -4.22 -13.80
C ASP A 313 8.06 -4.61 -12.32
N VAL A 314 6.95 -4.48 -11.59
CA VAL A 314 6.82 -4.91 -10.19
C VAL A 314 6.09 -6.25 -10.14
N PHE A 315 6.79 -7.29 -9.70
CA PHE A 315 6.26 -8.64 -9.50
C PHE A 315 5.82 -8.76 -8.05
N VAL A 316 4.53 -8.54 -7.82
CA VAL A 316 3.92 -8.71 -6.49
C VAL A 316 3.69 -10.19 -6.26
N LEU A 317 4.25 -10.72 -5.17
CA LEU A 317 4.07 -12.11 -4.76
C LEU A 317 2.90 -12.25 -3.77
N ASP A 318 2.72 -13.47 -3.32
CA ASP A 318 1.77 -13.94 -2.30
C ASP A 318 2.43 -15.20 -1.76
N MET A 319 3.11 -15.06 -0.63
CA MET A 319 3.83 -16.17 0.00
C MET A 319 3.03 -16.76 1.17
N ARG A 320 1.74 -16.41 1.28
CA ARG A 320 0.82 -16.92 2.30
C ARG A 320 -0.24 -17.87 1.76
N THR A 321 -0.96 -17.50 0.70
CA THR A 321 -2.12 -18.30 0.24
C THR A 321 -1.73 -19.72 -0.17
N TYR A 322 -0.50 -19.91 -0.66
CA TYR A 322 -0.10 -21.11 -1.38
C TYR A 322 1.11 -21.82 -0.75
N ARG A 323 1.50 -21.44 0.47
CA ARG A 323 2.64 -22.05 1.16
C ARG A 323 2.29 -23.40 1.78
N ASN A 324 3.33 -24.17 2.13
CA ASN A 324 3.23 -25.32 3.02
C ASN A 324 3.11 -24.89 4.51
N ALA A 325 2.85 -25.86 5.39
CA ALA A 325 2.74 -25.63 6.83
C ALA A 325 4.06 -25.24 7.49
N ASN A 326 4.00 -24.46 8.59
CA ASN A 326 5.15 -24.15 9.42
C ASN A 326 5.70 -25.42 10.07
N SER A 327 7.01 -25.63 9.90
CA SER A 327 7.74 -26.80 10.38
C SER A 327 9.21 -26.43 10.58
N THR A 328 10.05 -27.39 10.96
CA THR A 328 11.51 -27.23 10.92
C THR A 328 12.05 -26.95 9.51
N ASP A 329 11.22 -27.19 8.49
CA ASP A 329 11.47 -26.89 7.08
C ASP A 329 12.74 -27.56 6.52
N ASP A 330 13.02 -28.77 7.02
CA ASP A 330 14.20 -29.59 6.70
C ASP A 330 13.96 -30.63 5.59
N GLN A 331 12.83 -30.52 4.86
CA GLN A 331 12.45 -31.55 3.88
C GLN A 331 13.34 -31.47 2.63
N ALA A 332 13.89 -32.61 2.20
CA ALA A 332 14.68 -32.70 0.97
C ALA A 332 13.85 -32.56 -0.33
N THR A 333 12.52 -32.65 -0.21
CA THR A 333 11.59 -32.43 -1.31
C THR A 333 10.37 -31.70 -0.79
N ASP A 334 10.01 -30.59 -1.44
CA ASP A 334 8.78 -29.87 -1.17
C ASP A 334 8.15 -29.37 -2.46
N ALA A 335 7.07 -30.04 -2.89
CA ALA A 335 6.34 -29.69 -4.09
C ALA A 335 5.45 -28.45 -3.91
N GLN A 336 5.07 -28.13 -2.67
CA GLN A 336 4.24 -26.97 -2.37
C GLN A 336 5.11 -25.73 -2.18
N GLY A 337 6.14 -25.82 -1.31
CA GLY A 337 7.07 -24.73 -1.04
C GLY A 337 6.39 -23.47 -0.52
N ILE A 338 7.05 -22.33 -0.73
CA ILE A 338 6.59 -21.02 -0.24
C ILE A 338 5.62 -20.33 -1.20
N LEU A 339 5.70 -20.60 -2.51
CA LEU A 339 4.86 -19.95 -3.53
C LEU A 339 3.73 -20.83 -4.04
N GLY A 340 3.78 -22.15 -3.84
CA GLY A 340 2.96 -23.07 -4.60
C GLY A 340 3.39 -23.20 -6.07
N ALA A 341 3.10 -24.36 -6.66
CA ALA A 341 3.60 -24.69 -7.99
C ALA A 341 3.04 -23.78 -9.11
N GLU A 342 1.81 -23.27 -8.98
CA GLU A 342 1.21 -22.40 -10.00
C GLU A 342 1.86 -21.01 -10.04
N GLN A 343 2.05 -20.38 -8.88
CA GLN A 343 2.67 -19.06 -8.80
C GLN A 343 4.14 -19.12 -9.17
N LEU A 344 4.89 -20.16 -8.78
CA LEU A 344 6.27 -20.34 -9.22
C LEU A 344 6.39 -20.43 -10.76
N ARG A 345 5.51 -21.22 -11.41
CA ARG A 345 5.45 -21.28 -12.88
C ARG A 345 5.05 -19.95 -13.50
N TRP A 346 4.10 -19.24 -12.89
CA TRP A 346 3.70 -17.91 -13.33
C TRP A 346 4.87 -16.93 -13.25
N LEU A 347 5.58 -16.88 -12.13
CA LEU A 347 6.69 -15.95 -11.89
C LEU A 347 7.81 -16.17 -12.90
N LYS A 348 8.23 -17.42 -13.11
CA LYS A 348 9.23 -17.79 -14.13
C LYS A 348 8.82 -17.34 -15.53
N ARG A 349 7.55 -17.55 -15.89
CA ARG A 349 7.03 -17.16 -17.20
C ARG A 349 7.01 -15.64 -17.36
N GLU A 350 6.53 -14.90 -16.37
CA GLU A 350 6.44 -13.44 -16.46
C GLU A 350 7.82 -12.77 -16.41
N LEU A 351 8.75 -13.26 -15.57
CA LEU A 351 10.14 -12.77 -15.56
C LEU A 351 10.83 -12.96 -16.92
N ALA A 352 10.63 -14.11 -17.57
CA ALA A 352 11.19 -14.38 -18.90
C ALA A 352 10.54 -13.54 -20.03
N ARG A 353 9.28 -13.11 -19.82
CA ARG A 353 8.53 -12.27 -20.77
C ARG A 353 8.83 -10.79 -20.61
N SER A 354 9.15 -10.34 -19.39
CA SER A 354 9.42 -8.94 -19.10
C SER A 354 10.56 -8.41 -19.98
N ARG A 355 10.39 -7.16 -20.41
CA ARG A 355 11.37 -6.37 -21.16
C ARG A 355 11.75 -5.09 -20.42
N ALA A 356 11.20 -4.87 -19.24
CA ALA A 356 11.57 -3.75 -18.39
C ALA A 356 13.05 -3.82 -17.99
N VAL A 357 13.66 -2.64 -17.83
CA VAL A 357 15.06 -2.52 -17.36
C VAL A 357 15.23 -3.19 -16.00
N TRP A 358 14.29 -2.93 -15.09
CA TRP A 358 14.25 -3.48 -13.74
C TRP A 358 13.01 -4.35 -13.50
N LYS A 359 13.22 -5.42 -12.75
CA LYS A 359 12.23 -6.41 -12.31
C LYS A 359 12.30 -6.46 -10.79
N VAL A 360 11.50 -5.61 -10.15
CA VAL A 360 11.39 -5.59 -8.69
C VAL A 360 10.50 -6.75 -8.29
N ILE A 361 11.02 -7.65 -7.46
CA ILE A 361 10.26 -8.77 -6.89
C ILE A 361 9.87 -8.36 -5.48
N ALA A 362 8.59 -8.06 -5.29
CA ALA A 362 8.03 -7.68 -4.00
C ALA A 362 7.63 -8.96 -3.25
N SER A 363 8.34 -9.23 -2.16
CA SER A 363 8.26 -10.43 -1.35
C SER A 363 7.61 -10.05 -0.02
N ASP A 364 6.55 -10.73 0.39
CA ASP A 364 5.94 -10.46 1.70
C ASP A 364 6.90 -10.86 2.82
N MET A 365 7.62 -11.98 2.67
CA MET A 365 8.65 -12.42 3.62
C MET A 365 10.09 -12.36 3.06
N PRO A 366 11.10 -12.30 3.94
CA PRO A 366 12.52 -12.30 3.54
C PRO A 366 13.03 -13.67 3.09
N LEU A 367 14.09 -13.65 2.27
CA LEU A 367 14.71 -14.85 1.70
C LEU A 367 15.73 -15.51 2.62
N GLY A 368 16.65 -14.73 3.19
CA GLY A 368 17.80 -15.23 3.94
C GLY A 368 17.75 -14.97 5.45
N LEU A 369 16.65 -14.38 5.94
CA LEU A 369 16.46 -14.10 7.37
C LEU A 369 15.66 -15.23 8.01
N VAL A 370 16.22 -15.83 9.07
CA VAL A 370 15.51 -16.86 9.83
C VAL A 370 14.45 -16.18 10.67
N VAL A 371 13.18 -16.46 10.37
CA VAL A 371 12.02 -15.96 11.12
C VAL A 371 11.43 -17.14 11.91
N PRO A 372 11.67 -17.22 13.23
CA PRO A 372 11.19 -18.33 14.04
C PRO A 372 9.68 -18.26 14.28
N ASP A 373 9.02 -19.40 14.20
CA ASP A 373 7.63 -19.59 14.62
C ASP A 373 7.59 -20.44 15.90
N THR A 374 7.68 -19.78 17.06
CA THR A 374 7.83 -20.48 18.34
C THR A 374 6.50 -20.78 19.04
N GLY A 375 5.35 -20.57 18.39
CA GLY A 375 4.02 -20.67 19.01
C GLY A 375 3.75 -22.00 19.72
N ASP A 376 4.25 -23.09 19.14
CA ASP A 376 4.06 -24.46 19.65
C ASP A 376 5.27 -25.02 20.43
N GLY A 377 6.26 -24.17 20.75
CA GLY A 377 7.50 -24.59 21.41
C GLY A 377 8.40 -25.50 20.56
N LYS A 378 8.12 -25.58 19.26
CA LYS A 378 8.95 -26.26 18.25
C LYS A 378 9.86 -25.25 17.56
N PRO A 379 11.02 -25.66 17.03
CA PRO A 379 11.89 -24.79 16.24
C PRO A 379 11.34 -24.67 14.81
N ASN A 380 10.07 -24.30 14.67
CA ASN A 380 9.49 -24.07 13.36
C ASN A 380 9.98 -22.73 12.80
N VAL A 381 9.94 -22.61 11.48
CA VAL A 381 10.19 -21.36 10.78
C VAL A 381 8.98 -20.93 9.96
N GLU A 382 8.87 -19.62 9.88
CA GLU A 382 7.82 -18.84 9.24
C GLU A 382 8.22 -18.41 7.82
N ALA A 383 9.49 -18.09 7.57
CA ALA A 383 9.91 -17.53 6.29
C ALA A 383 10.55 -18.60 5.39
N VAL A 384 11.36 -18.16 4.43
CA VAL A 384 12.10 -19.01 3.48
C VAL A 384 13.28 -19.70 4.15
N ALA A 385 14.06 -18.96 4.94
CA ALA A 385 15.30 -19.45 5.54
C ALA A 385 15.01 -20.31 6.77
N GLN A 386 15.49 -21.55 6.77
CA GLN A 386 15.20 -22.52 7.84
C GLN A 386 16.26 -22.54 8.95
N GLY A 387 17.45 -22.00 8.70
CA GLY A 387 18.50 -21.78 9.71
C GLY A 387 19.64 -22.81 9.70
N ASP A 388 19.61 -23.81 8.84
CA ASP A 388 20.74 -24.69 8.49
C ASP A 388 21.50 -24.12 7.27
N PRO A 389 22.76 -23.67 7.39
CA PRO A 389 23.53 -23.05 6.31
C PRO A 389 23.96 -24.01 5.17
N GLY A 390 23.30 -25.16 5.04
CA GLY A 390 23.62 -26.26 4.14
C GLY A 390 23.02 -26.13 2.73
N ALA A 391 22.80 -27.28 2.09
CA ALA A 391 22.11 -27.30 0.81
C ALA A 391 20.65 -26.86 1.00
N PRO A 392 19.99 -26.27 -0.02
CA PRO A 392 18.61 -25.83 0.11
C PRO A 392 17.69 -26.98 0.52
N LEU A 393 16.89 -26.76 1.56
CA LEU A 393 15.85 -27.66 2.05
C LEU A 393 14.52 -26.91 2.16
N GLY A 394 13.42 -27.64 2.35
CA GLY A 394 12.10 -27.06 2.58
C GLY A 394 11.73 -26.00 1.54
N ARG A 395 11.39 -24.80 2.00
CA ARG A 395 10.98 -23.67 1.16
C ARG A 395 12.12 -23.08 0.35
N GLU A 396 13.37 -23.20 0.80
CA GLU A 396 14.55 -22.73 0.06
C GLU A 396 14.68 -23.44 -1.29
N LEU A 397 14.15 -24.66 -1.44
CA LEU A 397 14.15 -25.40 -2.71
C LEU A 397 13.52 -24.61 -3.86
N GLN A 398 12.39 -23.93 -3.62
CA GLN A 398 11.72 -23.14 -4.66
C GLN A 398 12.51 -21.86 -5.00
N ILE A 399 13.14 -21.24 -4.01
CA ILE A 399 13.99 -20.07 -4.21
C ILE A 399 15.25 -20.46 -4.99
N ALA A 400 15.89 -21.58 -4.64
CA ALA A 400 17.00 -22.14 -5.41
C ALA A 400 16.58 -22.44 -6.87
N GLU A 401 15.40 -23.02 -7.08
CA GLU A 401 14.85 -23.30 -8.42
C GLU A 401 14.59 -22.02 -9.23
N LEU A 402 14.16 -20.94 -8.57
CA LEU A 402 13.90 -19.64 -9.19
C LEU A 402 15.21 -18.90 -9.52
N LEU A 403 16.14 -18.83 -8.58
CA LEU A 403 17.44 -18.18 -8.76
C LEU A 403 18.25 -18.85 -9.87
N ARG A 404 18.26 -20.20 -9.90
CA ARG A 404 18.80 -20.99 -11.02
C ARG A 404 18.15 -20.62 -12.35
N PHE A 405 16.82 -20.51 -12.38
CA PHE A 405 16.10 -20.15 -13.59
C PHE A 405 16.47 -18.75 -14.07
N ILE A 406 16.55 -17.76 -13.18
CA ILE A 406 16.97 -16.39 -13.50
C ILE A 406 18.35 -16.37 -14.16
N LYS A 407 19.32 -17.07 -13.56
CA LYS A 407 20.67 -17.24 -14.11
C LYS A 407 20.67 -17.86 -15.50
N HIS A 408 20.10 -19.06 -15.67
CA HIS A 408 20.18 -19.79 -16.95
C HIS A 408 19.37 -19.13 -18.07
N ARG A 409 18.30 -18.39 -17.72
CA ARG A 409 17.55 -17.57 -18.69
C ARG A 409 18.14 -16.20 -18.92
N ARG A 410 19.23 -15.85 -18.22
CA ARG A 410 19.93 -14.57 -18.30
C ARG A 410 18.98 -13.40 -18.10
N ILE A 411 18.05 -13.53 -17.14
CA ILE A 411 17.10 -12.48 -16.81
C ILE A 411 17.87 -11.36 -16.10
N THR A 412 17.79 -10.15 -16.63
CA THR A 412 18.55 -9.00 -16.11
C THR A 412 17.71 -8.12 -15.19
N GLY A 413 18.39 -7.40 -14.29
CA GLY A 413 17.80 -6.31 -13.50
C GLY A 413 16.84 -6.77 -12.41
N THR A 414 17.06 -7.92 -11.79
CA THR A 414 16.24 -8.40 -10.66
C THR A 414 16.71 -7.79 -9.34
N VAL A 415 15.77 -7.36 -8.50
CA VAL A 415 16.00 -6.88 -7.14
C VAL A 415 14.84 -7.29 -6.25
N TRP A 416 15.11 -7.64 -4.99
CA TRP A 416 14.10 -8.07 -4.03
C TRP A 416 13.82 -6.99 -2.99
N LEU A 417 12.54 -6.72 -2.72
CA LEU A 417 12.10 -5.78 -1.68
C LEU A 417 11.12 -6.50 -0.76
N THR A 418 11.27 -6.32 0.55
CA THR A 418 10.45 -6.96 1.58
C THR A 418 10.31 -6.09 2.85
N ALA A 419 9.44 -6.52 3.76
CA ALA A 419 9.17 -5.94 5.08
C ALA A 419 9.20 -7.05 6.16
N ASP A 420 8.11 -7.28 6.91
CA ASP A 420 7.88 -8.40 7.86
C ASP A 420 8.70 -8.35 9.16
N VAL A 421 10.00 -8.10 9.09
CA VAL A 421 10.89 -8.29 10.25
C VAL A 421 11.04 -7.06 11.17
N HIS A 422 10.37 -5.96 10.86
CA HIS A 422 10.30 -4.74 11.68
C HIS A 422 11.65 -4.07 12.00
N TYR A 423 12.54 -4.05 11.01
CA TYR A 423 13.71 -3.18 10.95
C TYR A 423 14.11 -2.94 9.49
N THR A 424 15.14 -2.11 9.29
CA THR A 424 15.69 -1.89 7.94
C THR A 424 17.08 -2.48 7.77
N SER A 425 17.33 -3.10 6.64
CA SER A 425 18.62 -3.73 6.31
C SER A 425 18.81 -3.93 4.81
N ALA A 426 20.05 -4.19 4.41
CA ALA A 426 20.42 -4.53 3.04
C ALA A 426 21.31 -5.78 3.04
N GLN A 427 20.96 -6.74 2.19
CA GLN A 427 21.67 -8.02 2.05
C GLN A 427 22.12 -8.20 0.60
N HIS A 428 23.39 -8.55 0.43
CA HIS A 428 23.93 -8.98 -0.86
C HIS A 428 24.19 -10.48 -0.84
N TYR A 429 23.59 -11.22 -1.76
CA TYR A 429 23.73 -12.67 -1.87
C TYR A 429 24.75 -12.99 -2.94
N GLN A 430 25.73 -13.86 -2.65
CA GLN A 430 26.79 -14.19 -3.60
C GLN A 430 27.13 -15.68 -3.60
N PRO A 431 27.19 -16.35 -4.78
CA PRO A 431 27.48 -17.78 -4.87
C PRO A 431 28.81 -18.21 -4.23
N SER A 432 29.83 -17.34 -4.22
CA SER A 432 31.12 -17.66 -3.61
C SER A 432 31.10 -17.74 -2.08
N ARG A 433 30.01 -17.27 -1.43
CA ARG A 433 29.77 -17.38 0.01
C ARG A 433 28.70 -18.44 0.36
N ALA A 434 28.05 -19.01 -0.65
CA ALA A 434 26.85 -19.81 -0.49
C ALA A 434 27.13 -21.31 -0.52
N ALA A 435 26.30 -22.10 0.15
CA ALA A 435 26.29 -23.54 -0.01
C ALA A 435 25.65 -23.97 -1.34
N PHE A 436 24.58 -23.30 -1.76
CA PHE A 436 24.01 -23.43 -3.11
C PHE A 436 24.65 -22.42 -4.06
N THR A 437 25.30 -22.85 -5.14
CA THR A 437 26.10 -21.92 -5.99
C THR A 437 25.52 -21.68 -7.39
N ASP A 438 24.42 -22.35 -7.76
CA ASP A 438 23.84 -22.21 -9.09
C ASP A 438 22.87 -21.02 -9.21
N PHE A 439 23.37 -19.83 -8.90
CA PHE A 439 22.67 -18.55 -9.08
C PHE A 439 23.65 -17.41 -9.42
N GLU A 440 23.14 -16.22 -9.71
CA GLU A 440 23.94 -15.00 -9.92
C GLU A 440 23.76 -14.05 -8.73
N PRO A 441 24.75 -13.20 -8.39
CA PRO A 441 24.64 -12.29 -7.26
C PRO A 441 23.40 -11.39 -7.32
N PHE A 442 22.76 -11.11 -6.19
CA PHE A 442 21.58 -10.25 -6.15
C PHE A 442 21.44 -9.51 -4.82
N TRP A 443 20.58 -8.51 -4.81
CA TRP A 443 20.25 -7.71 -3.62
C TRP A 443 18.83 -7.97 -3.12
N GLU A 444 18.70 -8.02 -1.81
CA GLU A 444 17.46 -7.87 -1.07
C GLU A 444 17.56 -6.65 -0.17
N PHE A 445 16.48 -5.87 -0.13
CA PHE A 445 16.35 -4.74 0.78
C PHE A 445 15.11 -4.90 1.63
N VAL A 446 15.30 -4.73 2.93
CA VAL A 446 14.26 -4.83 3.94
C VAL A 446 13.93 -3.45 4.47
N SER A 447 12.65 -3.09 4.51
CA SER A 447 12.22 -1.88 5.20
C SER A 447 10.84 -2.00 5.81
N GLY A 448 10.80 -1.70 7.09
CA GLY A 448 9.64 -1.64 7.98
C GLY A 448 10.16 -1.45 9.41
N PRO A 449 9.32 -1.11 10.38
CA PRO A 449 7.88 -0.96 10.28
C PRO A 449 7.44 0.49 9.98
N LEU A 450 6.20 0.64 9.49
CA LEU A 450 5.56 1.94 9.27
C LEU A 450 5.11 2.60 10.58
N ASN A 451 4.41 1.83 11.42
CA ASN A 451 3.94 2.24 12.75
C ASN A 451 3.62 1.00 13.59
N ALA A 452 4.54 0.03 13.61
CA ALA A 452 4.44 -1.17 14.41
C ALA A 452 5.64 -1.26 15.37
N GLY A 453 5.63 -2.25 16.26
CA GLY A 453 6.71 -2.39 17.23
C GLY A 453 8.00 -2.79 16.55
N ALA A 454 9.12 -2.11 16.76
CA ALA A 454 10.39 -2.52 16.16
C ALA A 454 11.06 -3.66 16.93
N PHE A 455 11.75 -4.57 16.24
CA PHE A 455 12.33 -5.78 16.81
C PHE A 455 13.83 -5.95 16.50
N PRO A 456 14.57 -6.70 17.34
CA PRO A 456 15.96 -7.03 17.06
C PRO A 456 16.16 -7.77 15.75
N ALA A 457 17.35 -7.59 15.19
CA ALA A 457 17.76 -8.22 13.95
C ALA A 457 17.68 -9.75 13.99
N ASN A 458 17.08 -10.36 12.97
CA ASN A 458 17.14 -11.80 12.76
C ASN A 458 18.56 -12.26 12.38
N THR A 459 18.80 -13.55 12.58
CA THR A 459 20.00 -14.25 12.11
C THR A 459 19.88 -14.54 10.60
N LEU A 460 21.01 -14.50 9.90
CA LEU A 460 21.08 -14.90 8.49
C LEU A 460 21.31 -16.41 8.34
N ASP A 461 20.69 -16.98 7.33
CA ASP A 461 20.97 -18.32 6.80
C ASP A 461 21.95 -18.23 5.62
N ASN A 462 22.99 -19.08 5.64
CA ASN A 462 24.04 -19.07 4.61
C ASN A 462 23.77 -19.96 3.39
N THR A 463 22.60 -20.59 3.26
CA THR A 463 22.22 -21.37 2.07
C THR A 463 22.51 -20.62 0.76
N PHE A 464 22.17 -19.32 0.70
CA PHE A 464 22.41 -18.43 -0.45
C PHE A 464 23.54 -17.40 -0.23
N GLY A 465 24.35 -17.56 0.82
CA GLY A 465 25.53 -16.73 1.09
C GLY A 465 25.28 -15.22 1.23
N PRO A 466 24.28 -14.76 2.00
CA PRO A 466 24.07 -13.35 2.26
C PRO A 466 25.26 -12.73 3.01
N ASP A 467 25.57 -11.48 2.67
CA ASP A 467 26.33 -10.55 3.50
C ASP A 467 25.41 -9.38 3.85
N ARG A 468 25.25 -9.09 5.15
CA ARG A 468 24.42 -7.99 5.64
C ARG A 468 25.25 -6.71 5.69
N VAL A 469 25.29 -6.01 4.56
CA VAL A 469 26.11 -4.81 4.39
C VAL A 469 25.61 -3.62 5.22
N PHE A 470 24.32 -3.62 5.59
CA PHE A 470 23.72 -2.58 6.41
C PHE A 470 22.58 -3.13 7.26
N ILE A 471 22.45 -2.61 8.48
CA ILE A 471 21.31 -2.86 9.35
C ILE A 471 21.11 -1.70 10.35
N LYS A 472 19.85 -1.35 10.59
CA LYS A 472 19.43 -0.55 11.75
C LYS A 472 18.21 -1.21 12.40
N ALA A 473 18.43 -1.81 13.57
CA ALA A 473 17.43 -2.49 14.38
C ALA A 473 17.64 -2.15 15.87
N PRO A 474 16.59 -2.14 16.70
CA PRO A 474 16.74 -1.99 18.14
C PRO A 474 17.40 -3.23 18.78
N THR A 475 17.89 -3.09 20.01
CA THR A 475 18.42 -4.22 20.81
C THR A 475 17.35 -4.89 21.68
N THR A 476 16.18 -4.28 21.80
CA THR A 476 15.04 -4.77 22.59
C THR A 476 13.82 -4.97 21.69
N ALA A 477 12.97 -5.93 22.03
CA ALA A 477 11.74 -6.21 21.30
C ALA A 477 10.65 -5.16 21.53
N ASN A 478 9.78 -5.01 20.53
CA ASN A 478 8.59 -4.18 20.56
C ASN A 478 8.83 -2.70 20.97
N VAL A 479 9.87 -2.08 20.39
CA VAL A 479 10.12 -0.64 20.62
C VAL A 479 9.02 0.18 19.96
N SER A 480 8.37 1.06 20.74
CA SER A 480 7.30 1.93 20.26
C SER A 480 7.76 2.89 19.15
N PRO A 481 6.86 3.38 18.29
CA PRO A 481 7.18 4.41 17.30
C PRO A 481 7.74 5.72 17.90
N ALA A 482 7.43 6.02 19.17
CA ALA A 482 8.00 7.15 19.89
C ALA A 482 9.49 6.97 20.21
N GLY A 483 9.97 5.71 20.31
CA GLY A 483 11.37 5.36 20.49
C GLY A 483 12.19 5.36 19.20
N GLY A 484 11.58 5.71 18.06
CA GLY A 484 12.22 5.67 16.74
C GLY A 484 12.01 4.32 16.03
N TYR A 485 12.99 3.93 15.22
CA TYR A 485 13.01 2.66 14.48
C TYR A 485 11.79 2.40 13.59
N GLN A 486 11.27 3.44 12.98
CA GLN A 486 10.25 3.35 11.94
C GLN A 486 10.92 3.71 10.63
N PHE A 487 10.76 2.88 9.60
CA PHE A 487 11.58 2.91 8.40
C PHE A 487 10.74 2.80 7.14
N PHE A 488 11.22 3.38 6.06
CA PHE A 488 10.72 3.14 4.72
C PHE A 488 11.88 3.18 3.73
N GLY A 489 11.73 2.47 2.63
CA GLY A 489 12.68 2.49 1.53
C GLY A 489 12.24 3.42 0.42
N GLU A 490 13.20 3.94 -0.34
CA GLU A 490 12.99 4.72 -1.55
C GLU A 490 13.80 4.10 -2.68
N VAL A 491 13.19 4.03 -3.87
CA VAL A 491 13.84 3.63 -5.10
C VAL A 491 13.68 4.74 -6.13
N ASP A 492 14.78 5.10 -6.78
CA ASP A 492 14.82 6.07 -7.87
C ASP A 492 15.54 5.43 -9.07
N ILE A 493 14.87 5.38 -10.22
CA ILE A 493 15.40 4.86 -11.49
C ILE A 493 15.62 6.04 -12.42
N ASP A 494 16.87 6.33 -12.72
CA ASP A 494 17.24 7.44 -13.59
C ASP A 494 16.84 7.14 -15.05
N GLY A 495 16.13 8.08 -15.68
CA GLY A 495 15.57 7.89 -17.01
C GLY A 495 16.61 7.82 -18.13
N ASP A 496 17.78 8.42 -17.92
CA ASP A 496 18.84 8.49 -18.93
C ASP A 496 19.78 7.28 -18.85
N SER A 497 20.40 7.04 -17.70
CA SER A 497 21.32 5.93 -17.45
C SER A 497 20.59 4.60 -17.27
N GLY A 498 19.39 4.60 -16.69
CA GLY A 498 18.70 3.41 -16.22
C GLY A 498 19.25 2.84 -14.90
N GLU A 499 20.17 3.53 -14.23
CA GLU A 499 20.63 3.14 -12.90
C GLU A 499 19.48 3.17 -11.89
N LEU A 500 19.45 2.20 -10.98
CA LEU A 500 18.48 2.14 -9.89
C LEU A 500 19.20 2.41 -8.58
N THR A 501 18.78 3.47 -7.89
CA THR A 501 19.29 3.83 -6.57
C THR A 501 18.29 3.44 -5.51
N VAL A 502 18.72 2.59 -4.57
CA VAL A 502 17.95 2.23 -3.38
C VAL A 502 18.46 3.04 -2.19
N ARG A 503 17.54 3.63 -1.42
CA ARG A 503 17.84 4.32 -0.16
C ARG A 503 16.98 3.77 0.95
N LEU A 504 17.59 3.48 2.10
CA LEU A 504 16.87 3.10 3.32
C LEU A 504 16.77 4.33 4.21
N ARG A 505 15.56 4.66 4.66
CA ARG A 505 15.27 5.90 5.35
C ARG A 505 14.59 5.67 6.69
N GLU A 506 14.84 6.58 7.61
CA GLU A 506 14.11 6.69 8.87
C GLU A 506 12.79 7.47 8.67
N SER A 507 11.89 7.39 9.64
CA SER A 507 10.55 8.00 9.58
C SER A 507 10.48 9.51 9.37
N ASP A 508 11.58 10.23 9.59
CA ASP A 508 11.69 11.67 9.29
C ASP A 508 12.25 11.96 7.88
N GLY A 509 12.54 10.90 7.12
CA GLY A 509 13.13 10.97 5.79
C GLY A 509 14.66 10.93 5.77
N THR A 510 15.35 10.85 6.90
CA THR A 510 16.82 10.76 6.94
C THR A 510 17.31 9.53 6.17
N VAL A 511 18.26 9.72 5.24
CA VAL A 511 18.91 8.60 4.52
C VAL A 511 19.92 7.92 5.43
N LEU A 512 19.75 6.62 5.64
CA LEU A 512 20.63 5.79 6.47
C LEU A 512 21.63 4.99 5.62
N PHE A 513 21.21 4.59 4.42
CA PHE A 513 22.00 3.77 3.51
C PHE A 513 21.63 4.09 2.07
N THR A 514 22.57 3.90 1.14
CA THR A 514 22.35 4.09 -0.30
C THR A 514 23.14 3.05 -1.09
N GLN A 515 22.47 2.42 -2.06
CA GLN A 515 23.09 1.49 -3.00
C GLN A 515 22.64 1.82 -4.42
N VAL A 516 23.60 1.93 -5.34
CA VAL A 516 23.33 2.11 -6.77
C VAL A 516 23.53 0.78 -7.49
N LEU A 517 22.53 0.38 -8.27
CA LEU A 517 22.50 -0.85 -9.04
C LEU A 517 22.56 -0.55 -10.54
N GLN A 518 23.19 -1.46 -11.29
CA GLN A 518 23.55 -1.23 -12.69
C GLN A 518 22.59 -1.96 -13.62
N PRO A 519 22.01 -1.29 -14.64
CA PRO A 519 21.02 -1.91 -15.52
C PRO A 519 21.65 -2.98 -16.41
N GLY A 520 20.82 -3.90 -16.91
CA GLY A 520 21.23 -4.87 -17.93
C GLY A 520 22.13 -6.01 -17.43
N ARG A 521 22.40 -6.12 -16.13
CA ARG A 521 23.14 -7.25 -15.54
C ARG A 521 22.21 -8.37 -15.10
N VAL A 522 22.65 -9.62 -15.26
CA VAL A 522 21.96 -10.82 -14.74
C VAL A 522 22.21 -10.98 -13.23
N GLY A 523 23.39 -10.59 -12.76
CA GLY A 523 23.73 -10.47 -11.33
C GLY A 523 24.19 -9.06 -10.99
N GLN A 524 23.87 -8.60 -9.78
CA GLN A 524 24.14 -7.24 -9.29
C GLN A 524 25.38 -7.16 -8.41
#